data_AF-A0A1A8NXF8-F1
#
_entry.id   AF-A0A1A8NXF8-F1
#
_cell.length_a   1.000
_cell.length_b   1.000
_cell.length_c   1.000
_cell.angle_alpha   90.00
_cell.angle_beta   90.00
_cell.angle_gamma   90.00
#
_symmetry.space_group_name_H-M   'P 1'
#
loop_
_entity.id
_entity.type
_entity.pdbx_description
1 polymer ?
#
loop_
_entity_poly.entity_id
_entity_poly.type
_entity_poly.pdbx_seq_one_letter_code
_entity_poly.pdbx_strand_id
1 'polypeptide(L)'
;HNSIGALRVDWVSQPFHRLTTLILNRNSISQIEVASFAVTPHLLHLDLSSNQLTVLNSSIFTGLKELKELLLIGNQIFHIKPGAFSDVD
;
A
#
# COMPACT_ATOMS: atom_id res chain seq x y z
N HIS A 1 -1.39 18.24 5.46
CA HIS A 1 -1.60 17.85 4.04
C HIS A 1 -0.27 17.42 3.48
N ASN A 2 -0.03 16.12 3.40
CA ASN A 2 1.17 15.62 2.73
C ASN A 2 0.80 15.37 1.26
N SER A 3 1.67 15.79 0.35
CA SER A 3 1.41 15.80 -1.09
C SER A 3 2.04 14.61 -1.81
N ILE A 4 2.14 13.45 -1.15
CA ILE A 4 2.70 12.25 -1.77
C ILE A 4 1.72 11.79 -2.87
N GLY A 5 2.15 11.90 -4.13
CA GLY A 5 1.32 11.59 -5.31
C GLY A 5 1.46 10.13 -5.79
N ALA A 6 2.62 9.53 -5.55
CA ALA A 6 2.89 8.14 -5.87
C ALA A 6 3.84 7.53 -4.82
N LEU A 7 3.62 6.26 -4.50
CA LEU A 7 4.57 5.47 -3.72
C LEU A 7 5.45 4.68 -4.69
N ARG A 8 6.73 5.06 -4.78
CA ARG A 8 7.72 4.42 -5.65
C ARG A 8 8.40 3.26 -4.94
N VAL A 9 8.99 2.32 -5.68
CA VAL A 9 9.65 1.13 -5.09
C VAL A 9 10.85 1.48 -4.19
N ASP A 10 11.49 2.62 -4.44
CA ASP A 10 12.73 3.08 -3.79
C ASP A 10 12.51 4.19 -2.76
N TRP A 11 11.28 4.34 -2.27
CA TRP A 11 10.94 5.37 -1.27
C TRP A 11 11.77 5.25 0.03
N VAL A 12 12.42 4.10 0.24
CA VAL A 12 13.49 3.89 1.23
C VAL A 12 14.65 3.08 0.69
N SER A 13 15.85 3.35 1.21
CA SER A 13 17.11 2.72 0.77
C SER A 13 17.41 1.37 1.41
N GLN A 14 16.70 0.99 2.49
CA GLN A 14 16.88 -0.28 3.19
C GLN A 14 15.55 -0.81 3.75
N PRO A 15 15.40 -2.14 3.92
CA PRO A 15 14.20 -2.71 4.51
C PRO A 15 14.00 -2.32 5.98
N PHE A 16 12.75 -2.08 6.37
CA PHE A 16 12.35 -1.90 7.75
C PHE A 16 11.95 -3.23 8.40
N HIS A 17 12.92 -3.95 8.95
CA HIS A 17 12.71 -5.24 9.61
C HIS A 17 11.88 -5.19 10.91
N ARG A 18 11.50 -4.01 11.39
CA ARG A 18 10.71 -3.84 12.63
C ARG A 18 9.45 -3.01 12.43
N LEU A 19 9.18 -2.51 11.22
CA LEU A 19 8.01 -1.69 10.99
C LEU A 19 6.76 -2.57 10.89
N THR A 20 5.84 -2.38 11.83
CA THR A 20 4.58 -3.12 11.90
C THR A 20 3.36 -2.30 11.47
N THR A 21 3.49 -0.98 11.43
CA THR A 21 2.39 -0.05 11.12
C THR A 21 2.90 1.05 10.20
N LEU A 22 2.22 1.25 9.08
CA LEU A 22 2.52 2.28 8.09
C LEU A 22 1.25 3.08 7.81
N ILE A 23 1.29 4.37 8.16
CA ILE A 23 0.17 5.29 8.00
C ILE A 23 0.47 6.25 6.85
N LEU A 24 -0.25 6.09 5.74
CA LEU A 24 -0.14 6.91 4.52
C LEU A 24 -1.46 7.63 4.21
N ASN A 25 -2.35 7.72 5.18
CA ASN A 25 -3.66 8.34 4.98
C ASN A 25 -3.57 9.85 4.71
N ARG A 26 -4.63 10.37 4.07
CA ARG A 26 -4.76 11.82 3.76
C ARG A 26 -3.58 12.36 2.93
N ASN A 27 -3.13 11.56 1.97
CA ASN A 27 -2.20 11.96 0.92
C ASN A 27 -2.93 12.08 -0.43
N SER A 28 -2.18 12.18 -1.53
CA SER A 28 -2.72 12.23 -2.89
C SER A 28 -2.25 11.02 -3.72
N ILE A 29 -2.03 9.88 -3.05
CA ILE A 29 -1.47 8.69 -3.69
C ILE A 29 -2.49 8.17 -4.71
N SER A 30 -2.15 8.27 -5.99
CA SER A 30 -2.95 7.72 -7.08
C SER A 30 -2.31 6.47 -7.70
N GLN A 31 -1.02 6.28 -7.45
CA GLN A 31 -0.23 5.15 -7.97
C GLN A 31 0.68 4.57 -6.88
N ILE A 32 0.76 3.25 -6.84
CA ILE A 32 1.71 2.49 -6.03
C ILE A 32 2.46 1.58 -7.01
N GLU A 33 3.79 1.72 -7.07
CA GLU A 33 4.64 0.89 -7.92
C GLU A 33 4.73 -0.54 -7.39
N VAL A 34 5.01 -1.47 -8.29
CA VAL A 34 5.19 -2.89 -7.96
C VAL A 34 6.23 -3.05 -6.85
N ALA A 35 5.92 -3.89 -5.86
CA ALA A 35 6.83 -4.22 -4.76
C ALA A 35 7.23 -3.02 -3.86
N SER A 36 6.51 -1.89 -3.90
CA SER A 36 6.77 -0.75 -3.01
C SER A 36 6.73 -1.10 -1.52
N PHE A 37 6.04 -2.18 -1.14
CA PHE A 37 5.98 -2.66 0.24
C PHE A 37 6.90 -3.85 0.55
N ALA A 38 7.69 -4.32 -0.42
CA ALA A 38 8.64 -5.43 -0.19
C ALA A 38 9.72 -5.07 0.85
N VAL A 39 9.95 -3.78 1.07
CA VAL A 39 10.85 -3.22 2.08
C VAL A 39 10.26 -3.24 3.50
N THR A 40 8.99 -3.62 3.68
CA THR A 40 8.32 -3.72 5.00
C THR A 40 7.79 -5.14 5.23
N PRO A 41 8.66 -6.15 5.38
CA PRO A 41 8.25 -7.57 5.36
C PRO A 41 7.38 -7.99 6.56
N HIS A 42 7.44 -7.26 7.68
CA HIS A 42 6.68 -7.54 8.90
C HIS A 42 5.54 -6.54 9.14
N LEU A 43 5.06 -5.89 8.07
CA LEU A 43 4.00 -4.92 8.17
C LEU A 43 2.67 -5.62 8.50
N LEU A 44 2.03 -5.19 9.58
CA LEU A 44 0.77 -5.74 10.07
C LEU A 44 -0.42 -4.81 9.76
N HIS A 45 -0.20 -3.50 9.75
CA HIS A 45 -1.25 -2.50 9.53
C HIS A 45 -0.83 -1.48 8.48
N LEU A 46 -1.64 -1.32 7.44
CA LEU A 46 -1.44 -0.36 6.36
C LEU A 46 -2.66 0.52 6.21
N ASP A 47 -2.51 1.81 6.48
CA ASP A 47 -3.56 2.80 6.26
C ASP A 47 -3.29 3.62 4.99
N LEU A 48 -4.05 3.33 3.93
CA LEU A 48 -4.08 4.05 2.66
C LEU A 48 -5.36 4.88 2.51
N SER A 49 -6.11 5.12 3.59
CA SER A 49 -7.38 5.83 3.55
C SER A 49 -7.24 7.29 3.11
N SER A 50 -8.29 7.83 2.49
CA SER A 50 -8.31 9.21 1.99
C SER A 50 -7.15 9.52 1.03
N ASN A 51 -6.94 8.65 0.04
CA ASN A 51 -6.02 8.83 -1.09
C ASN A 51 -6.81 8.86 -2.42
N GLN A 52 -6.12 8.70 -3.55
CA GLN A 52 -6.69 8.81 -4.89
C GLN A 52 -6.54 7.51 -5.69
N LEU A 53 -6.45 6.35 -5.02
CA LEU A 53 -6.36 5.05 -5.70
C LEU A 53 -7.65 4.75 -6.45
N THR A 54 -7.53 4.28 -7.69
CA THR A 54 -8.68 4.02 -8.58
C THR A 54 -8.83 2.56 -9.00
N VAL A 55 -7.71 1.84 -9.12
CA VAL A 55 -7.68 0.43 -9.51
C VAL A 55 -6.76 -0.35 -8.59
N LEU A 56 -7.25 -1.45 -8.04
CA LEU A 56 -6.43 -2.39 -7.27
C LEU A 56 -6.01 -3.57 -8.13
N ASN A 57 -4.75 -3.97 -8.04
CA ASN A 57 -4.19 -5.11 -8.75
C ASN A 57 -3.19 -5.86 -7.87
N SER A 58 -2.85 -7.09 -8.25
CA SER A 58 -2.05 -8.01 -7.43
C SER A 58 -0.66 -7.50 -7.09
N SER A 59 -0.11 -6.58 -7.89
CA SER A 59 1.25 -6.06 -7.68
C SER A 59 1.36 -5.00 -6.59
N ILE A 60 0.23 -4.37 -6.21
CA ILE A 60 0.21 -3.25 -5.25
C ILE A 60 0.58 -3.74 -3.85
N PHE A 61 0.12 -4.93 -3.46
CA PHE A 61 0.31 -5.47 -2.11
C PHE A 61 1.38 -6.56 -2.04
N THR A 62 2.18 -6.70 -3.09
CA THR A 62 3.26 -7.68 -3.13
C THR A 62 4.25 -7.47 -1.98
N GLY A 63 4.50 -8.54 -1.24
CA GLY A 63 5.40 -8.57 -0.08
C GLY A 63 4.73 -8.38 1.27
N LEU A 64 3.43 -8.02 1.31
CA LEU A 64 2.67 -7.79 2.55
C LEU A 64 2.13 -9.09 3.19
N LYS A 65 3.00 -10.09 3.35
CA LYS A 65 2.61 -11.46 3.77
C LYS A 65 2.08 -11.59 5.19
N GLU A 66 2.38 -10.62 6.06
CA GLU A 66 1.95 -10.61 7.46
C GLU A 66 0.82 -9.60 7.72
N LEU A 67 0.28 -8.98 6.67
CA LEU A 67 -0.71 -7.92 6.81
C LEU A 67 -2.00 -8.44 7.44
N LYS A 68 -2.49 -7.72 8.46
CA LYS A 68 -3.72 -8.06 9.20
C LYS A 68 -4.81 -7.02 8.99
N GLU A 69 -4.42 -5.78 8.72
CA GLU A 69 -5.35 -4.69 8.51
C GLU A 69 -4.92 -3.82 7.33
N LEU A 70 -5.85 -3.62 6.39
CA LEU A 70 -5.70 -2.74 5.25
C LEU A 70 -6.87 -1.76 5.19
N LEU A 71 -6.59 -0.47 5.37
CA LEU A 71 -7.61 0.57 5.29
C LEU A 71 -7.53 1.29 3.94
N LEU A 72 -8.62 1.21 3.17
CA LEU A 72 -8.73 1.83 1.84
C LEU A 72 -9.88 2.84 1.73
N ILE A 73 -10.57 3.12 2.84
CA ILE A 73 -11.75 4.01 2.86
C ILE A 73 -11.42 5.40 2.34
N GLY A 74 -12.32 6.02 1.57
CA GLY A 74 -12.11 7.35 1.02
C GLY A 74 -11.14 7.43 -0.16
N ASN A 75 -10.89 6.31 -0.86
CA ASN A 75 -10.29 6.29 -2.20
C ASN A 75 -11.37 6.35 -3.30
N GLN A 76 -10.96 6.30 -4.57
CA GLN A 76 -11.83 6.36 -5.76
C GLN A 76 -11.82 5.01 -6.51
N ILE A 77 -11.73 3.91 -5.77
CA ILE A 77 -11.56 2.56 -6.32
C ILE A 77 -12.84 2.16 -7.07
N PHE A 78 -12.76 2.01 -8.38
CA PHE A 78 -13.87 1.58 -9.24
C PHE A 78 -13.66 0.18 -9.82
N HIS A 79 -12.45 -0.38 -9.71
CA HIS A 79 -12.13 -1.71 -10.22
C HIS A 79 -11.09 -2.39 -9.33
N ILE A 80 -11.42 -3.62 -8.89
CA ILE A 80 -10.50 -4.52 -8.22
C ILE A 80 -10.21 -5.68 -9.17
N LYS A 81 -8.97 -5.80 -9.65
CA LYS A 81 -8.59 -6.88 -10.57
C LYS A 81 -8.58 -8.23 -9.83
N PRO A 82 -8.80 -9.36 -10.54
CA PRO A 82 -8.64 -10.69 -9.97
C PRO A 82 -7.25 -10.85 -9.32
N GLY A 83 -7.21 -11.46 -8.14
CA GLY A 83 -5.96 -11.66 -7.39
C GLY A 83 -5.39 -10.38 -6.77
N ALA A 84 -6.11 -9.24 -6.78
CA ALA A 84 -5.62 -8.00 -6.17
C ALA A 84 -5.16 -8.18 -4.71
N PHE A 85 -5.78 -9.09 -3.97
CA PHE A 85 -5.48 -9.35 -2.57
C PHE A 85 -4.76 -10.69 -2.32
N SER A 86 -4.23 -11.37 -3.34
CA SER A 86 -3.66 -12.72 -3.18
C SER A 86 -2.48 -12.82 -2.21
N ASP A 87 -1.76 -11.72 -1.99
CA ASP A 87 -0.62 -11.65 -1.06
C ASP A 87 -1.01 -11.21 0.36
N VAL A 88 -2.28 -10.80 0.56
CA VAL A 88 -2.80 -10.26 1.83
C VAL A 88 -4.06 -11.00 2.32
N ASP A 89 -4.36 -12.16 1.73
CA ASP A 89 -5.43 -13.08 2.14
C ASP A 89 -4.94 -14.07 3.20
#